data_AF-A0AAD5UM55-F1
#
_entry.id   AF-A0AAD5UM55-F1
#
_cell.length_a   1.000
_cell.length_b   1.000
_cell.length_c   1.000
_cell.angle_alpha   90.00
_cell.angle_beta   90.00
_cell.angle_gamma   90.00
#
_symmetry.space_group_name_H-M   'P 1'
#
loop_
_entity.id
_entity.type
_entity.pdbx_description
1 polymer ?
#
loop_
_entity_poly.entity_id
_entity_poly.type
_entity_poly.pdbx_seq_one_letter_code
_entity_poly.pdbx_strand_id
1 'polypeptide(L)'
;MDRLQSMKTFFLLDQSDYITHFLDLAYEHLNLPAKEVSLTKITSLLELVVRTPSTTCSSDPNREDLSAELCPISLFDQLMKINSMVGIDMKKHLQNIRSGKSFDIKESLSQTSAESFAGVASGPLLGIDAFSVTFTVSFPLSLVLNMKVMTKYQMLFRHLLKCKVLERLLGSNWLNETKLLSSKKSFSGIEKKILMHMTALRGKMLHFIQQVIFFMFFEVINPHWDLMIADLKKVSWN
;
A
#
# COMPACT_ATOMS: atom_id res chain seq x y z
N MET A 1 0.11 -10.97 -22.07
CA MET A 1 -0.89 -10.05 -21.49
C MET A 1 -1.35 -10.52 -20.12
N ASP A 2 -1.53 -11.83 -19.94
CA ASP A 2 -2.03 -12.44 -18.70
C ASP A 2 -1.24 -12.07 -17.44
N ARG A 3 0.11 -12.03 -17.49
CA ARG A 3 0.92 -11.57 -16.35
C ARG A 3 0.70 -10.11 -15.97
N LEU A 4 0.48 -9.23 -16.96
CA LEU A 4 0.17 -7.82 -16.68
C LEU A 4 -1.22 -7.71 -16.04
N GLN A 5 -2.18 -8.52 -16.51
CA GLN A 5 -3.50 -8.58 -15.90
C GLN A 5 -3.43 -9.08 -14.45
N SER A 6 -2.68 -10.14 -14.16
CA SER A 6 -2.44 -10.58 -12.78
C SER A 6 -1.75 -9.48 -11.95
N MET A 7 -0.80 -8.72 -12.51
CA MET A 7 -0.21 -7.56 -11.81
C MET A 7 -1.25 -6.48 -11.50
N LYS A 8 -2.20 -6.21 -12.40
CA LYS A 8 -3.32 -5.29 -12.14
C LYS A 8 -4.17 -5.80 -10.97
N THR A 9 -4.55 -7.08 -11.01
CA THR A 9 -5.37 -7.71 -9.97
C THR A 9 -4.70 -7.60 -8.60
N PHE A 10 -3.41 -7.95 -8.50
CA PHE A 10 -2.70 -7.99 -7.23
C PHE A 10 -2.23 -6.61 -6.74
N PHE A 11 -1.50 -5.83 -7.56
CA PHE A 11 -0.94 -4.55 -7.11
C PHE A 11 -1.92 -3.38 -7.13
N LEU A 12 -2.79 -3.35 -8.15
CA LEU A 12 -3.71 -2.23 -8.35
C LEU A 12 -5.09 -2.49 -7.72
N LEU A 13 -5.28 -3.64 -7.07
CA LEU A 13 -6.49 -3.98 -6.29
C LEU A 13 -7.80 -3.95 -7.09
N ASP A 14 -7.74 -4.24 -8.39
CA ASP A 14 -8.93 -4.24 -9.28
C ASP A 14 -10.02 -5.20 -8.76
N GLN A 15 -9.60 -6.31 -8.13
CA GLN A 15 -10.46 -7.24 -7.42
C GLN A 15 -10.02 -7.35 -5.97
N SER A 16 -10.35 -6.33 -5.16
CA SER A 16 -9.91 -6.19 -3.76
C SER A 16 -10.49 -7.21 -2.75
N ASP A 17 -11.23 -8.21 -3.22
CA ASP A 17 -11.86 -9.24 -2.38
C ASP A 17 -10.82 -10.04 -1.59
N TYR A 18 -9.73 -10.45 -2.24
CA TYR A 18 -8.64 -11.16 -1.58
C TYR A 18 -7.97 -10.31 -0.48
N ILE A 19 -7.80 -9.00 -0.69
CA ILE A 19 -7.26 -8.12 0.36
C ILE A 19 -8.22 -7.99 1.52
N THR A 20 -9.53 -7.97 1.27
CA THR A 20 -10.52 -7.90 2.34
C THR A 20 -10.43 -9.15 3.23
N HIS A 21 -10.45 -10.34 2.61
CA HIS A 21 -10.26 -11.61 3.32
C HIS A 21 -8.90 -11.72 4.01
N PHE A 22 -7.83 -11.30 3.36
CA PHE A 22 -6.49 -11.27 3.95
C PHE A 22 -6.43 -10.34 5.16
N LEU A 23 -6.97 -9.14 5.04
CA LEU A 23 -7.02 -8.20 6.15
C LEU A 23 -7.91 -8.74 7.27
N ASP A 24 -8.98 -9.49 7.01
CA ASP A 24 -9.78 -10.13 8.06
C ASP A 24 -8.96 -11.12 8.90
N LEU A 25 -8.10 -11.92 8.27
CA LEU A 25 -7.27 -12.90 8.95
C LEU A 25 -5.99 -12.31 9.57
N ALA A 26 -5.37 -11.35 8.89
CA ALA A 26 -4.06 -10.83 9.27
C ALA A 26 -4.12 -9.56 10.13
N TYR A 27 -5.29 -8.95 10.34
CA TYR A 27 -5.40 -7.66 11.05
C TYR A 27 -4.75 -7.68 12.43
N GLU A 28 -5.00 -8.72 13.22
CA GLU A 28 -4.46 -8.83 14.58
C GLU A 28 -2.91 -8.90 14.57
N HIS A 29 -2.35 -9.59 13.58
CA HIS A 29 -0.90 -9.70 13.42
C HIS A 29 -0.28 -8.44 12.81
N LEU A 30 -1.00 -7.73 11.94
CA LEU A 30 -0.52 -6.51 11.28
C LEU A 30 -0.62 -5.27 12.17
N ASN A 31 -1.41 -5.30 13.24
CA ASN A 31 -1.51 -4.21 14.21
C ASN A 31 -0.36 -4.22 15.24
N LEU A 32 0.49 -5.25 15.23
CA LEU A 32 1.70 -5.34 16.02
C LEU A 32 2.80 -4.43 15.44
N PRO A 33 3.80 -4.02 16.24
CA PRO A 33 4.96 -3.30 15.71
C PRO A 33 5.70 -4.17 14.69
N ALA A 34 6.19 -3.56 13.60
CA ALA A 34 6.77 -4.25 12.45
C ALA A 34 7.93 -5.21 12.78
N LYS A 35 8.58 -5.05 13.94
CA LYS A 35 9.65 -5.93 14.44
C LYS A 35 9.14 -7.26 15.00
N GLU A 36 7.93 -7.30 15.52
CA GLU A 36 7.31 -8.50 16.12
C GLU A 36 6.53 -9.32 15.08
N VAL A 37 6.29 -8.73 13.91
CA VAL A 37 5.54 -9.35 12.83
C VAL A 37 6.39 -10.41 12.15
N SER A 38 5.97 -11.66 12.24
CA SER A 38 6.62 -12.77 11.56
C SER A 38 6.23 -12.84 10.08
N LEU A 39 7.20 -12.59 9.19
CA LEU A 39 7.02 -12.67 7.73
C LEU A 39 6.44 -14.02 7.30
N THR A 40 6.96 -15.13 7.84
CA THR A 40 6.51 -16.48 7.49
C THR A 40 5.01 -16.68 7.72
N LYS A 41 4.46 -16.16 8.82
CA LYS A 41 3.01 -16.26 9.09
C LYS A 41 2.21 -15.43 8.10
N ILE A 42 2.62 -14.19 7.83
CA ILE A 42 1.94 -13.33 6.86
C ILE A 42 1.95 -13.96 5.47
N THR A 43 3.09 -14.50 5.03
CA THR A 43 3.19 -15.19 3.75
C THR A 43 2.25 -16.40 3.71
N SER A 44 2.23 -17.22 4.76
CA SER A 44 1.31 -18.36 4.83
C SER A 44 -0.17 -17.96 4.81
N LEU A 45 -0.53 -16.86 5.47
CA LEU A 45 -1.89 -16.31 5.46
C LEU A 45 -2.26 -15.77 4.08
N LEU A 46 -1.35 -15.06 3.42
CA LEU A 46 -1.55 -14.56 2.06
C LEU A 46 -1.74 -15.73 1.08
N GLU A 47 -0.88 -16.75 1.17
CA GLU A 47 -0.98 -17.96 0.36
C GLU A 47 -2.31 -18.70 0.57
N LEU A 48 -2.78 -18.79 1.82
CA LEU A 48 -4.07 -19.41 2.14
C LEU A 48 -5.22 -18.66 1.45
N VAL A 49 -5.23 -17.34 1.53
CA VAL A 49 -6.29 -16.50 0.94
C VAL A 49 -6.28 -16.58 -0.58
N VAL A 50 -5.09 -16.54 -1.19
CA VAL A 50 -4.92 -16.67 -2.65
C VAL A 50 -5.38 -18.03 -3.17
N ARG A 51 -5.23 -19.10 -2.36
CA ARG A 51 -5.73 -20.45 -2.69
C ARG A 51 -7.21 -20.64 -2.36
N THR A 52 -7.83 -19.73 -1.62
CA THR A 52 -9.22 -19.88 -1.20
C THR A 52 -10.13 -19.61 -2.39
N PRO A 53 -11.01 -20.57 -2.77
CA PRO A 53 -11.85 -20.47 -3.97
C PRO A 53 -12.94 -19.39 -3.86
N SER A 54 -13.16 -18.82 -2.68
CA SER A 54 -14.05 -17.66 -2.51
C SER A 54 -13.48 -16.40 -3.13
N THR A 55 -12.17 -16.35 -3.38
CA THR A 55 -11.51 -15.21 -4.00
C THR A 55 -11.40 -15.38 -5.51
N THR A 56 -11.56 -14.28 -6.24
CA THR A 56 -11.35 -14.24 -7.70
C THR A 56 -9.90 -14.57 -8.10
N CYS A 57 -8.95 -14.45 -7.17
CA CYS A 57 -7.55 -14.84 -7.33
C CYS A 57 -7.35 -16.35 -7.49
N SER A 58 -8.32 -17.18 -7.11
CA SER A 58 -8.25 -18.62 -7.33
C SER A 58 -8.23 -18.99 -8.82
N SER A 59 -8.79 -18.15 -9.68
CA SER A 59 -8.81 -18.34 -11.14
C SER A 59 -7.54 -17.85 -11.85
N ASP A 60 -6.66 -17.12 -11.17
CA ASP A 60 -5.47 -16.51 -11.77
C ASP A 60 -4.33 -17.54 -11.97
N PRO A 61 -3.79 -17.71 -13.19
CA PRO A 61 -2.73 -18.70 -13.47
C PRO A 61 -1.39 -18.39 -12.78
N ASN A 62 -1.08 -17.12 -12.53
CA ASN A 62 0.21 -16.67 -11.99
C ASN A 62 0.15 -16.34 -10.48
N ARG A 63 -0.81 -16.92 -9.76
CA ARG A 63 -1.04 -16.63 -8.34
C ARG A 63 0.09 -17.06 -7.41
N GLU A 64 0.89 -18.04 -7.82
CA GLU A 64 2.00 -18.60 -7.05
C GLU A 64 3.25 -17.70 -7.04
N ASP A 65 3.33 -16.77 -7.98
CA ASP A 65 4.42 -15.80 -8.07
C ASP A 65 4.30 -14.67 -7.03
N LEU A 66 3.19 -14.63 -6.28
CA LEU A 66 2.88 -13.63 -5.27
C LEU A 66 3.50 -13.97 -3.92
N SER A 67 4.24 -13.02 -3.34
CA SER A 67 4.87 -13.16 -2.02
C SER A 67 4.62 -11.92 -1.17
N ALA A 68 4.56 -12.11 0.15
CA ALA A 68 4.52 -11.00 1.09
C ALA A 68 5.94 -10.51 1.40
N GLU A 69 6.09 -9.21 1.57
CA GLU A 69 7.34 -8.55 1.97
C GLU A 69 7.06 -7.52 3.07
N LEU A 70 7.97 -7.42 4.04
CA LEU A 70 7.92 -6.39 5.08
C LEU A 70 9.05 -5.39 4.83
N CYS A 71 8.72 -4.16 4.44
CA CYS A 71 9.73 -3.11 4.31
C CYS A 71 10.06 -2.49 5.68
N PRO A 72 11.33 -2.18 5.92
CA PRO A 72 11.80 -1.62 7.20
C PRO A 72 11.50 -0.12 7.37
N ILE A 73 10.94 0.53 6.34
CA ILE A 73 10.77 1.99 6.27
C ILE A 73 9.31 2.30 5.94
N SER A 74 8.76 3.38 6.51
CA SER A 74 7.41 3.85 6.17
C SER A 74 7.35 4.32 4.71
N LEU A 75 6.17 4.24 4.09
CA LEU A 75 5.97 4.75 2.72
C LEU A 75 6.39 6.21 2.58
N PHE A 76 6.07 7.04 3.58
CA PHE A 76 6.41 8.46 3.57
C PHE A 76 7.93 8.67 3.61
N ASP A 77 8.63 7.99 4.52
CA ASP A 77 10.08 8.07 4.62
C ASP A 77 10.78 7.52 3.37
N GLN A 78 10.22 6.47 2.76
CA GLN A 78 10.72 5.91 1.51
C GLN A 78 10.61 6.93 0.37
N LEU A 79 9.48 7.63 0.26
CA LEU A 79 9.27 8.69 -0.73
C LEU A 79 10.17 9.91 -0.46
N MET A 80 10.33 10.30 0.80
CA MET A 80 11.23 11.39 1.19
C MET A 80 12.68 11.07 0.86
N LYS A 81 13.14 9.84 1.14
CA LYS A 81 14.48 9.36 0.76
C LYS A 81 14.65 9.43 -0.75
N ILE A 82 13.70 8.93 -1.53
CA ILE A 82 13.76 8.96 -3.00
C ILE A 82 13.80 10.40 -3.51
N ASN A 83 12.94 11.29 -3.01
CA ASN A 83 12.92 12.69 -3.41
C ASN A 83 14.26 13.39 -3.08
N SER A 84 14.81 13.11 -1.89
CA SER A 84 16.13 13.64 -1.51
C SER A 84 17.25 13.10 -2.39
N MET A 85 17.23 11.81 -2.75
CA MET A 85 18.20 11.20 -3.66
C MET A 85 18.11 11.78 -5.08
N VAL A 86 16.90 11.94 -5.62
CA VAL A 86 16.69 12.49 -6.97
C VAL A 86 17.12 13.96 -7.06
N GLY A 87 16.92 14.76 -6.01
CA GLY A 87 17.42 16.14 -5.95
C GLY A 87 18.95 16.23 -5.75
N ILE A 88 19.54 15.19 -5.16
CA ILE A 88 20.97 15.13 -4.83
C ILE A 88 21.80 14.54 -5.98
N ASP A 89 21.28 13.58 -6.73
CA ASP A 89 22.03 12.89 -7.79
C ASP A 89 22.47 13.85 -8.88
N MET A 90 21.64 14.76 -9.38
CA MET A 90 22.05 15.69 -10.44
C MET A 90 23.17 16.66 -10.01
N LYS A 91 23.16 17.11 -8.74
CA LYS A 91 24.10 18.13 -8.25
C LYS A 91 25.40 17.50 -7.72
N LYS A 92 25.31 16.37 -7.00
CA LYS A 92 26.48 15.63 -6.51
C LYS A 92 27.17 14.86 -7.63
N HIS A 93 26.45 14.35 -8.64
CA HIS A 93 27.09 13.70 -9.80
C HIS A 93 27.87 14.70 -10.66
N LEU A 94 27.42 15.96 -10.78
CA LEU A 94 28.18 17.03 -11.45
C LEU A 94 29.42 17.48 -10.66
N GLN A 95 29.35 17.47 -9.32
CA GLN A 95 30.46 17.84 -8.43
C GLN A 95 31.49 16.72 -8.25
N ASN A 96 31.04 15.46 -8.22
CA ASN A 96 31.90 14.30 -8.04
C ASN A 96 32.71 13.99 -9.30
N ILE A 97 32.16 14.19 -10.51
CA ILE A 97 32.93 14.13 -11.77
C ILE A 97 34.04 15.19 -11.78
N ARG A 98 33.81 16.40 -11.24
CA ARG A 98 34.84 17.44 -11.13
C ARG A 98 35.93 17.14 -10.10
N SER A 99 35.66 16.25 -9.14
CA SER A 99 36.53 16.02 -7.98
C SER A 99 37.28 14.68 -8.00
N GLY A 100 37.09 13.85 -9.04
CA GLY A 100 37.89 12.65 -9.28
C GLY A 100 37.81 11.56 -8.20
N LYS A 101 36.81 11.59 -7.32
CA LYS A 101 36.64 10.59 -6.24
C LYS A 101 35.61 9.53 -6.65
N SER A 102 36.00 8.26 -6.48
CA SER A 102 35.12 7.11 -6.69
C SER A 102 33.89 7.17 -5.77
N PHE A 103 32.73 6.83 -6.31
CA PHE A 103 31.44 6.92 -5.63
C PHE A 103 31.25 5.71 -4.70
N ASP A 104 31.33 5.93 -3.38
CA ASP A 104 31.04 4.88 -2.39
C ASP A 104 29.58 5.03 -1.90
N ILE A 105 28.72 4.12 -2.38
CA ILE A 105 27.26 4.14 -2.19
C ILE A 105 26.89 4.05 -0.70
N LYS A 106 27.76 3.47 0.13
CA LYS A 106 27.48 3.21 1.56
C LYS A 106 27.44 4.47 2.42
N GLU A 107 28.20 5.51 2.09
CA GLU A 107 28.34 6.70 2.93
C GLU A 107 27.15 7.68 2.78
N SER A 108 26.49 7.67 1.62
CA SER A 108 25.30 8.51 1.35
C SER A 108 24.01 7.99 2.00
N LEU A 109 24.00 6.75 2.50
CA LEU A 109 22.85 6.17 3.22
C LEU A 109 22.72 6.68 4.67
N SER A 110 23.80 7.24 5.23
CA SER A 110 23.89 7.59 6.65
C SER A 110 23.76 9.09 6.98
N GLN A 111 23.84 10.01 6.00
CA GLN A 111 24.11 11.44 6.30
C GLN A 111 23.11 12.48 5.78
N THR A 112 21.89 12.12 5.36
CA THR A 112 20.89 13.13 4.98
C THR A 112 19.80 13.28 6.03
N SER A 113 20.09 14.15 7.00
CA SER A 113 19.17 15.04 7.73
C SER A 113 17.69 14.64 7.73
N ALA A 114 17.30 13.83 8.72
CA ALA A 114 15.91 13.55 9.07
C ALA A 114 15.23 14.74 9.79
N GLU A 115 15.93 15.83 10.08
CA GLU A 115 15.50 16.82 11.08
C GLU A 115 14.50 17.88 10.58
N SER A 116 14.32 18.07 9.26
CA SER A 116 13.48 19.17 8.75
C SER A 116 11.98 18.85 8.64
N PHE A 117 11.58 17.59 8.81
CA PHE A 117 10.17 17.16 8.74
C PHE A 117 9.81 16.02 9.73
N ALA A 118 10.70 15.70 10.69
CA ALA A 118 10.52 14.65 11.70
C ALA A 118 9.37 14.87 12.70
N GLY A 119 8.59 15.93 12.56
CA GLY A 119 7.48 16.23 13.47
C GLY A 119 6.20 15.43 13.23
N VAL A 120 6.03 14.72 12.10
CA VAL A 120 4.72 14.18 11.71
C VAL A 120 4.63 12.64 11.69
N ALA A 121 5.74 11.89 11.70
CA ALA A 121 5.65 10.43 11.52
C ALA A 121 6.74 9.57 12.22
N SER A 122 7.20 9.94 13.43
CA SER A 122 8.07 9.05 14.21
C SER A 122 7.28 8.29 15.29
N GLY A 123 6.25 7.55 14.85
CA GLY A 123 5.66 6.47 15.64
C GLY A 123 6.38 5.14 15.37
N PRO A 124 6.29 4.14 16.25
CA PRO A 124 6.77 2.80 15.93
C PRO A 124 6.06 2.31 14.65
N LEU A 125 6.83 1.89 13.65
CA LEU A 125 6.29 1.37 12.40
C LEU A 125 5.38 0.18 12.72
N LEU A 126 4.10 0.28 12.38
CA LEU A 126 3.15 -0.82 12.52
C LEU A 126 3.35 -1.83 11.38
N GLY A 127 3.01 -3.09 11.62
CA GLY A 127 3.04 -4.14 10.61
C GLY A 127 2.25 -3.77 9.36
N ILE A 128 1.11 -3.11 9.54
CA ILE A 128 0.25 -2.67 8.44
C ILE A 128 0.91 -1.63 7.52
N ASP A 129 1.78 -0.79 8.08
CA ASP A 129 2.54 0.21 7.31
C ASP A 129 3.80 -0.39 6.68
N ALA A 130 4.33 -1.45 7.28
CA ALA A 130 5.49 -2.18 6.79
C ALA A 130 5.13 -3.17 5.67
N PHE A 131 3.89 -3.64 5.59
CA PHE A 131 3.47 -4.67 4.65
C PHE A 131 3.46 -4.19 3.19
N SER A 132 4.01 -5.02 2.31
CA SER A 132 3.88 -4.94 0.85
C SER A 132 3.78 -6.32 0.24
N VAL A 133 3.43 -6.34 -1.03
CA VAL A 133 3.37 -7.56 -1.84
C VAL A 133 4.42 -7.46 -2.95
N THR A 134 5.03 -8.59 -3.28
CA THR A 134 6.08 -8.71 -4.30
C THR A 134 5.68 -9.80 -5.28
N PHE A 135 5.93 -9.56 -6.57
CA PHE A 135 5.59 -10.48 -7.63
C PHE A 135 6.87 -10.94 -8.33
N THR A 136 7.15 -12.23 -8.21
CA THR A 136 8.36 -12.84 -8.73
C THR A 136 8.21 -13.07 -10.24
N VAL A 137 8.92 -12.29 -11.05
CA VAL A 137 8.85 -12.39 -12.51
C VAL A 137 10.05 -13.17 -13.01
N SER A 138 9.82 -14.39 -13.50
CA SER A 138 10.85 -15.17 -14.17
C SER A 138 11.30 -14.54 -15.49
N PHE A 139 12.56 -14.76 -15.86
CA PHE A 139 13.09 -14.44 -17.20
C PHE A 139 12.20 -15.11 -18.27
N PRO A 140 11.88 -14.44 -19.41
CA PRO A 140 12.43 -13.17 -19.92
C PRO A 140 11.68 -11.90 -19.49
N LEU A 141 10.53 -12.02 -18.81
CA LEU A 141 9.65 -10.88 -18.52
C LEU A 141 10.25 -9.90 -17.50
N SER A 142 11.26 -10.31 -16.73
CA SER A 142 12.05 -9.43 -15.85
C SER A 142 12.75 -8.28 -16.60
N LEU A 143 13.00 -8.43 -17.91
CA LEU A 143 13.57 -7.36 -18.74
C LEU A 143 12.62 -6.15 -18.86
N VAL A 144 11.31 -6.43 -19.01
CA VAL A 144 10.27 -5.40 -19.11
C VAL A 144 9.83 -4.97 -17.71
N LEU A 145 9.61 -5.94 -16.82
CA LEU A 145 9.22 -5.75 -15.42
C LEU A 145 10.47 -5.67 -14.55
N ASN A 146 11.20 -4.58 -14.71
CA ASN A 146 12.43 -4.32 -13.94
C ASN A 146 12.10 -4.06 -12.46
N MET A 147 13.07 -4.28 -11.58
CA MET A 147 13.00 -3.97 -10.15
C MET A 147 12.55 -2.53 -9.89
N LYS A 148 13.04 -1.57 -10.70
CA LYS A 148 12.63 -0.16 -10.61
C LYS A 148 11.13 0.06 -10.82
N VAL A 149 10.51 -0.73 -11.72
CA VAL A 149 9.08 -0.67 -12.00
C VAL A 149 8.31 -1.38 -10.89
N MET A 150 8.79 -2.53 -10.44
CA MET A 150 8.21 -3.27 -9.32
C MET A 150 8.13 -2.42 -8.05
N THR A 151 9.21 -1.73 -7.68
CA THR A 151 9.23 -0.83 -6.53
C THR A 151 8.20 0.29 -6.62
N LYS A 152 7.91 0.82 -7.83
CA LYS A 152 6.85 1.82 -8.01
C LYS A 152 5.46 1.22 -7.77
N TYR A 153 5.20 0.03 -8.31
CA TYR A 153 3.93 -0.68 -8.05
C TYR A 153 3.76 -1.06 -6.59
N GLN A 154 4.83 -1.45 -5.90
CA GLN A 154 4.83 -1.71 -4.45
C GLN A 154 4.46 -0.45 -3.64
N MET A 155 5.01 0.72 -4.00
CA MET A 155 4.65 1.98 -3.33
C MET A 155 3.18 2.34 -3.55
N LEU A 156 2.69 2.16 -4.78
CA LEU A 156 1.29 2.42 -5.10
C LEU A 156 0.38 1.47 -4.33
N PHE A 157 0.70 0.19 -4.29
CA PHE A 157 -0.02 -0.81 -3.50
C PHE A 157 -0.05 -0.44 -2.02
N ARG A 158 1.09 -0.06 -1.42
CA ARG A 158 1.18 0.38 -0.02
C ARG A 158 0.24 1.55 0.26
N HIS A 159 0.16 2.51 -0.65
CA HIS A 159 -0.75 3.65 -0.50
C HIS A 159 -2.23 3.22 -0.55
N LEU A 160 -2.59 2.43 -1.57
CA LEU A 160 -3.97 1.93 -1.73
C LEU A 160 -4.40 1.07 -0.54
N LEU A 161 -3.50 0.23 -0.03
CA LEU A 161 -3.74 -0.61 1.14
C LEU A 161 -4.04 0.25 2.37
N LYS A 162 -3.27 1.31 2.62
CA LYS A 162 -3.54 2.22 3.75
C LYS A 162 -4.93 2.83 3.64
N CYS A 163 -5.33 3.30 2.46
CA CYS A 163 -6.68 3.83 2.25
C CYS A 163 -7.77 2.78 2.52
N LYS A 164 -7.58 1.53 2.07
CA LYS A 164 -8.50 0.42 2.34
C LYS A 164 -8.59 0.04 3.82
N VAL A 165 -7.46 0.04 4.52
CA VAL A 165 -7.43 -0.21 5.97
C VAL A 165 -8.16 0.89 6.73
N LEU A 166 -7.96 2.16 6.33
CA LEU A 166 -8.66 3.29 6.93
C LEU A 166 -10.17 3.18 6.72
N GLU A 167 -10.62 2.89 5.49
CA GLU A 167 -12.03 2.64 5.18
C GLU A 167 -12.63 1.56 6.11
N ARG A 168 -11.93 0.43 6.25
CA ARG A 168 -12.35 -0.68 7.13
C ARG A 168 -12.39 -0.28 8.60
N LEU A 169 -11.40 0.46 9.09
CA LEU A 169 -11.36 0.93 10.48
C LEU A 169 -12.54 1.86 10.78
N LEU A 170 -12.82 2.83 9.90
CA LEU A 170 -13.95 3.75 10.04
C LEU A 170 -15.30 3.02 9.94
N GLY A 171 -15.39 1.95 9.14
CA GLY A 171 -16.54 1.06 9.07
C GLY A 171 -16.73 0.22 10.35
N SER A 172 -15.65 -0.30 10.93
CA SER A 172 -15.72 -1.07 12.18
C SER A 172 -16.15 -0.21 13.37
N ASN A 173 -15.66 1.03 13.43
CA ASN A 173 -16.03 2.00 14.46
C ASN A 173 -17.52 2.35 14.39
N TRP A 174 -18.11 2.42 13.20
CA TRP A 174 -19.55 2.62 13.03
C TRP A 174 -20.37 1.51 13.69
N LEU A 175 -19.97 0.25 13.51
CA LEU A 175 -20.68 -0.89 14.10
C LEU A 175 -20.65 -0.81 15.62
N ASN A 176 -19.52 -0.40 16.20
CA ASN A 176 -19.37 -0.21 17.63
C ASN A 176 -20.22 0.97 18.15
N GLU A 177 -20.21 2.10 17.45
CA GLU A 177 -21.06 3.26 17.75
C GLU A 177 -22.54 2.91 17.68
N THR A 178 -22.96 2.16 16.66
CA THR A 178 -24.36 1.73 16.47
C THR A 178 -24.81 0.81 17.60
N LYS A 179 -23.95 -0.12 18.05
CA LYS A 179 -24.23 -0.98 19.21
C LYS A 179 -24.40 -0.15 20.49
N LEU A 180 -23.56 0.87 20.69
CA LEU A 180 -23.67 1.78 21.84
C LEU A 180 -24.97 2.60 21.81
N LEU A 181 -25.38 3.08 20.63
CA LEU A 181 -26.63 3.81 20.42
C LEU A 181 -27.88 2.94 20.60
N SER A 182 -27.81 1.67 20.17
CA SER A 182 -28.91 0.70 20.28
C SER A 182 -29.04 0.10 21.69
N SER A 183 -27.96 0.13 22.48
CA SER A 183 -27.99 -0.28 23.88
C SER A 183 -28.95 0.59 24.69
N LYS A 184 -29.81 -0.03 25.53
CA LYS A 184 -30.78 0.63 26.42
C LYS A 184 -30.15 1.49 27.53
N LYS A 185 -28.89 1.91 27.40
CA LYS A 185 -28.24 2.81 28.35
C LYS A 185 -28.84 4.21 28.20
N SER A 186 -29.36 4.73 29.30
CA SER A 186 -29.85 6.11 29.35
C SER A 186 -28.64 7.05 29.37
N PHE A 187 -28.29 7.60 28.21
CA PHE A 187 -27.26 8.64 28.09
C PHE A 187 -27.83 9.99 28.53
N SER A 188 -27.01 10.77 29.23
CA SER A 188 -27.30 12.18 29.54
C SER A 188 -27.46 13.01 28.26
N GLY A 189 -28.15 14.15 28.33
CA GLY A 189 -28.35 15.04 27.18
C GLY A 189 -27.03 15.52 26.54
N ILE A 190 -25.99 15.72 27.35
CA ILE A 190 -24.65 16.14 26.88
C ILE A 190 -23.95 14.99 26.16
N GLU A 191 -24.00 13.78 26.71
CA GLU A 191 -23.41 12.57 26.12
C GLU A 191 -24.03 12.25 24.75
N LYS A 192 -25.36 12.41 24.63
CA LYS A 192 -26.06 12.27 23.35
C LYS A 192 -25.55 13.26 22.30
N LYS A 193 -25.35 14.53 22.69
CA LYS A 193 -24.83 15.56 21.77
C LYS A 193 -23.41 15.25 21.30
N ILE A 194 -22.54 14.80 22.21
CA ILE A 194 -21.17 14.38 21.88
C ILE A 194 -21.20 13.18 20.92
N LEU A 195 -22.03 12.18 21.21
CA LEU A 195 -22.15 10.98 20.37
C LEU A 195 -22.69 11.28 18.97
N MET A 196 -23.65 12.19 18.85
CA MET A 196 -24.13 12.69 17.54
C MET A 196 -23.02 13.42 16.78
N HIS A 197 -22.20 14.22 17.46
CA HIS A 197 -21.09 14.91 16.82
C HIS A 197 -20.00 13.93 16.34
N MET A 198 -19.63 12.96 17.17
CA MET A 198 -18.66 11.92 16.83
C MET A 198 -19.12 11.08 15.63
N THR A 199 -20.37 10.63 15.65
CA THR A 199 -20.94 9.84 14.53
C THR A 199 -21.03 10.66 13.24
N ALA A 200 -21.41 11.94 13.32
CA ALA A 200 -21.41 12.84 12.17
C ALA A 200 -20.00 13.09 11.62
N LEU A 201 -19.01 13.30 12.49
CA LEU A 201 -17.61 13.49 12.10
C LEU A 201 -17.08 12.23 11.41
N ARG A 202 -17.26 11.05 12.01
CA ARG A 202 -16.85 9.78 11.43
C ARG A 202 -17.53 9.54 10.08
N GLY A 203 -18.83 9.85 9.95
CA GLY A 203 -19.56 9.76 8.69
C GLY A 203 -18.96 10.62 7.58
N LYS A 204 -18.55 11.86 7.90
CA LYS A 204 -17.85 12.75 6.97
C LYS A 204 -16.47 12.21 6.58
N MET A 205 -15.71 11.70 7.56
CA MET A 205 -14.40 11.10 7.29
C MET A 205 -14.53 9.86 6.39
N LEU A 206 -15.49 8.97 6.68
CA LEU A 206 -15.71 7.78 5.85
C LEU A 206 -16.07 8.16 4.41
N HIS A 207 -16.98 9.12 4.25
CA HIS A 207 -17.34 9.63 2.93
C HIS A 207 -16.11 10.18 2.20
N PHE A 208 -15.28 10.98 2.87
CA PHE A 208 -14.05 11.51 2.28
C PHE A 208 -13.10 10.40 1.80
N ILE A 209 -12.81 9.40 2.64
CA ILE A 209 -11.93 8.29 2.24
C ILE A 209 -12.53 7.53 1.05
N GLN A 210 -13.84 7.26 1.05
CA GLN A 210 -14.50 6.57 -0.06
C GLN A 210 -14.39 7.34 -1.37
N GLN A 211 -14.55 8.66 -1.33
CA GLN A 211 -14.38 9.50 -2.53
C GLN A 211 -12.94 9.53 -3.02
N VAL A 212 -11.96 9.57 -2.11
CA VAL A 212 -10.53 9.51 -2.47
C VAL A 212 -10.18 8.17 -3.11
N ILE A 213 -10.68 7.06 -2.55
CA ILE A 213 -10.54 5.73 -3.14
C ILE A 213 -11.18 5.70 -4.53
N PHE A 214 -12.43 6.12 -4.65
CA PHE A 214 -13.13 6.16 -5.93
C PHE A 214 -12.35 6.94 -7.00
N PHE A 215 -11.87 8.15 -6.66
CA PHE A 215 -11.04 8.95 -7.54
C PHE A 215 -9.76 8.23 -7.96
N MET A 216 -9.02 7.63 -7.02
CA MET A 216 -7.78 6.91 -7.34
C MET A 216 -8.02 5.73 -8.28
N PHE A 217 -9.09 4.96 -8.08
CA PHE A 217 -9.38 3.79 -8.93
C PHE A 217 -9.94 4.18 -10.31
N PHE A 218 -10.97 5.02 -10.34
CA PHE A 218 -11.73 5.28 -11.57
C PHE A 218 -11.15 6.40 -12.42
N GLU A 219 -10.62 7.46 -11.82
CA GLU A 219 -10.10 8.62 -12.57
C GLU A 219 -8.60 8.50 -12.86
N VAL A 220 -7.86 7.76 -12.02
CA VAL A 220 -6.40 7.65 -12.17
C VAL A 220 -6.01 6.27 -12.69
N ILE A 221 -6.23 5.19 -11.93
CA ILE A 221 -5.63 3.88 -12.24
C ILE A 221 -6.22 3.27 -13.52
N ASN A 222 -7.55 3.12 -13.60
CA ASN A 222 -8.21 2.46 -14.73
C ASN A 222 -7.96 3.14 -16.09
N PRO A 223 -8.12 4.46 -16.26
CA PRO A 223 -7.91 5.07 -17.57
C PRO A 223 -6.45 4.99 -18.04
N HIS A 224 -5.48 5.16 -17.13
CA HIS A 224 -4.06 5.02 -17.47
C HIS A 224 -3.70 3.57 -17.83
N TRP A 225 -4.35 2.60 -17.19
CA TRP A 225 -4.21 1.18 -17.53
C TRP A 225 -4.74 0.88 -18.94
N ASP A 226 -5.91 1.40 -19.28
CA ASP A 226 -6.53 1.19 -20.59
C ASP A 226 -5.71 1.85 -21.71
N LEU A 227 -5.18 3.06 -21.48
CA LEU A 227 -4.24 3.72 -22.39
C LEU A 227 -2.98 2.88 -22.61
N MET A 228 -2.39 2.36 -21.54
CA MET A 228 -1.21 1.50 -21.63
C MET A 228 -1.50 0.22 -22.44
N ILE A 229 -2.65 -0.42 -22.23
CA ILE A 229 -3.05 -1.59 -23.02
C ILE A 229 -3.25 -1.23 -24.48
N ALA A 230 -3.88 -0.09 -24.78
CA ALA A 230 -4.09 0.35 -26.15
C ALA A 230 -2.75 0.56 -26.88
N ASP A 231 -1.77 1.16 -26.21
CA ASP A 231 -0.44 1.39 -26.78
C ASP A 231 0.37 0.10 -26.92
N LEU A 232 0.30 -0.81 -25.94
CA LEU A 232 0.92 -2.13 -26.06
C LEU A 232 0.33 -2.95 -27.22
N LYS A 233 -0.98 -2.86 -27.43
CA LYS A 233 -1.63 -3.50 -28.58
C LYS A 233 -1.13 -2.93 -29.89
N LYS A 234 -0.93 -1.61 -30.02
CA LYS A 234 -0.38 -1.00 -31.25
C LYS A 234 1.04 -1.48 -31.55
N VAL A 235 1.89 -1.63 -30.52
CA VAL A 235 3.28 -2.08 -30.68
C VAL A 235 3.37 -3.57 -31.03
N SER A 236 2.37 -4.38 -30.67
CA SER A 236 2.31 -5.81 -30.98
C SER A 236 2.09 -6.16 -32.46
N TRP A 237 1.85 -5.18 -33.35
CA TRP A 237 1.53 -5.39 -34.77
C TRP A 237 2.58 -4.82 -35.74
N ASN A 238 3.85 -4.73 -35.32
CA ASN A 238 5.01 -4.54 -36.20
C ASN A 238 6.07 -5.59 -35.86
#